data_AF-A0A938ITE6-F1
#
_entry.id   AF-A0A938ITE6-F1
#
_cell.length_a   1.000
_cell.length_b   1.000
_cell.length_c   1.000
_cell.angle_alpha   90.00
_cell.angle_beta   90.00
_cell.angle_gamma   90.00
#
_symmetry.space_group_name_H-M   'P 1'
#
loop_
_entity.id
_entity.type
_entity.pdbx_description
1 polymer ?
#
loop_
_entity_poly.entity_id
_entity_poly.type
_entity_poly.pdbx_seq_one_letter_code
_entity_poly.pdbx_strand_id
1 'polypeptide(L)'
;MLAAAGRAGRPAARAGRAGQALRARGKRPRAAARPNKGGFAMRKFRMILAIIGTPAALTAAWAAGAAAGPAPRAIAATDSAAVRRLPVAEYLDKMKAGWIGQMAGVGQGGPTEFKFKGAIIPEDKMPEWKPQMINQFNQDDIYVEMTFVETLEKHGFDVPLRQAGIDFANSGYPLWHANRAGRDNLRAGVAPPDSGHPQFNKHADDIDYQIESDYSGLIAPGLPNTVIELGEKFGRLMNYGDGIYGGQFFGGMYAEAFFESDPEKIVQAALRCIPAASQYAECIRDVLEWHRRNPADWQKTWQLIEEKYQKNPAYRRASCNKSDYNIDAKINGAYVVLGVLYGNRDPDATIKISCRAGQDSDCNPSSAAGVVFTTIGFARLPAEYKSALNPEGKFSHTPYTFPKLIEVCEKLVRQAVVRAGGRVEKDAAGQEVFVIPAAEPKPSRLEQCWEPGPIADSKFTPEEMARIKPPPEPAKGKGGQAVNIQAALDKVAQGWKIEKCGPDMDPGLRAEWGGKKSVLATHPLNRDTACVLSRQVDVPAGKKTVLRLVVANDPRGDFDLIVRAGGRELLKKTVRVNAGDEAARWLTEDVDLSAFAGRTAAVELVNQPTGWTFEAAYWAEISLKSE
;
A
#
# COMPACT_ATOMS: atom_id res chain seq x y z
N MET A 1 25.14 44.65 -48.13
CA MET A 1 26.46 45.20 -47.78
C MET A 1 27.29 44.08 -47.18
N LEU A 2 28.51 43.96 -47.69
CA LEU A 2 29.68 43.12 -47.33
C LEU A 2 29.75 42.59 -45.89
N ALA A 3 30.44 41.51 -45.53
CA ALA A 3 31.14 40.38 -46.19
C ALA A 3 31.65 39.50 -45.01
N ALA A 4 31.54 38.16 -45.08
CA ALA A 4 32.64 37.19 -45.24
C ALA A 4 33.72 37.23 -44.13
N ALA A 5 34.24 36.12 -43.56
CA ALA A 5 34.53 34.78 -44.08
C ALA A 5 34.77 33.85 -42.86
N GLY A 6 34.83 32.53 -42.93
CA GLY A 6 34.86 31.57 -44.03
C GLY A 6 35.05 30.18 -43.39
N ARG A 7 34.27 29.20 -43.83
CA ARG A 7 34.69 28.01 -44.59
C ARG A 7 35.50 26.97 -43.80
N ALA A 8 35.39 25.68 -44.04
CA ALA A 8 34.48 24.76 -44.72
C ALA A 8 35.26 23.44 -44.78
N GLY A 9 34.59 22.28 -44.75
CA GLY A 9 35.20 21.05 -45.28
C GLY A 9 34.86 19.77 -44.53
N ARG A 10 33.65 19.26 -44.77
CA ARG A 10 33.36 17.81 -44.82
C ARG A 10 34.03 17.22 -46.08
N PRO A 11 34.33 15.90 -46.22
CA PRO A 11 33.29 14.86 -46.15
C PRO A 11 33.67 13.41 -45.77
N ALA A 12 32.59 12.63 -45.68
CA ALA A 12 32.36 11.18 -45.59
C ALA A 12 33.43 10.17 -46.06
N ALA A 13 33.43 8.98 -45.43
CA ALA A 13 33.54 7.70 -46.13
C ALA A 13 32.99 6.51 -45.28
N ARG A 14 32.42 5.55 -46.01
CA ARG A 14 31.77 4.30 -45.59
C ARG A 14 32.79 3.14 -45.51
N ALA A 15 32.43 2.13 -44.69
CA ALA A 15 32.62 0.69 -44.88
C ALA A 15 34.03 0.06 -45.04
N GLY A 16 34.32 -0.92 -44.17
CA GLY A 16 35.32 -1.96 -44.37
C GLY A 16 35.04 -3.17 -43.47
N ARG A 17 34.84 -4.35 -44.08
CA ARG A 17 34.54 -5.66 -43.46
C ARG A 17 35.82 -6.52 -43.43
N ALA A 18 35.85 -7.45 -42.46
CA ALA A 18 36.39 -8.83 -42.51
C ALA A 18 37.85 -9.16 -42.12
N GLY A 19 37.96 -10.27 -41.36
CA GLY A 19 39.15 -11.10 -41.09
C GLY A 19 39.33 -11.44 -39.60
N GLN A 20 38.70 -12.51 -39.05
CA GLN A 20 39.27 -13.85 -38.76
C GLN A 20 40.58 -13.83 -37.92
N ALA A 21 40.87 -14.67 -36.93
CA ALA A 21 40.24 -15.80 -36.23
C ALA A 21 41.14 -16.14 -35.02
N LEU A 22 40.62 -16.75 -33.94
CA LEU A 22 41.14 -18.00 -33.35
C LEU A 22 40.46 -18.34 -32.02
N ARG A 23 39.99 -19.59 -31.96
CA ARG A 23 39.41 -20.28 -30.81
C ARG A 23 40.52 -20.82 -29.91
N ALA A 24 40.28 -20.84 -28.59
CA ALA A 24 40.80 -21.89 -27.73
C ALA A 24 39.76 -22.27 -26.67
N ARG A 25 39.47 -23.58 -26.61
CA ARG A 25 38.55 -24.27 -25.71
C ARG A 25 39.27 -24.69 -24.43
N GLY A 26 38.56 -24.67 -23.30
CA GLY A 26 38.88 -25.48 -22.10
C GLY A 26 37.59 -25.75 -21.33
N LYS A 27 36.85 -26.82 -21.65
CA LYS A 27 36.81 -28.14 -20.96
C LYS A 27 36.31 -28.09 -19.51
N ARG A 28 35.07 -28.57 -19.33
CA ARG A 28 34.55 -29.18 -18.08
C ARG A 28 35.32 -30.46 -17.73
N PRO A 29 35.16 -30.97 -16.49
CA PRO A 29 34.51 -32.28 -16.40
C PRO A 29 33.45 -32.40 -15.30
N ARG A 30 32.47 -33.27 -15.56
CA ARG A 30 31.63 -33.99 -14.57
C ARG A 30 32.33 -35.32 -14.28
N ALA A 31 32.31 -35.80 -13.03
CA ALA A 31 31.52 -36.98 -12.61
C ALA A 31 32.06 -37.65 -11.32
N ALA A 32 31.08 -38.13 -10.53
CA ALA A 32 31.06 -39.31 -9.66
C ALA A 32 31.88 -39.32 -8.35
N ALA A 33 31.18 -39.44 -7.21
CA ALA A 33 30.91 -40.72 -6.52
C ALA A 33 30.45 -40.51 -5.06
N ARG A 34 29.43 -41.26 -4.62
CA ARG A 34 29.13 -41.53 -3.20
C ARG A 34 30.00 -42.71 -2.71
N PRO A 35 30.32 -42.79 -1.41
CA PRO A 35 29.58 -43.68 -0.47
C PRO A 35 29.32 -43.00 0.90
N ASN A 36 28.17 -43.15 1.57
CA ASN A 36 27.60 -44.26 2.36
C ASN A 36 27.98 -44.24 3.88
N LYS A 37 26.92 -44.10 4.71
CA LYS A 37 26.67 -44.61 6.09
C LYS A 37 27.51 -44.19 7.32
N GLY A 38 26.75 -43.91 8.40
CA GLY A 38 27.15 -43.91 9.82
C GLY A 38 27.09 -42.51 10.44
N GLY A 39 26.43 -42.21 11.56
CA GLY A 39 25.69 -43.00 12.54
C GLY A 39 25.08 -42.01 13.54
N PHE A 40 23.93 -42.42 14.09
CA PHE A 40 23.20 -41.76 15.17
C PHE A 40 24.07 -41.63 16.45
N ALA A 41 24.04 -40.49 17.13
CA ALA A 41 24.40 -40.42 18.56
C ALA A 41 23.75 -39.22 19.26
N MET A 42 22.63 -39.52 19.94
CA MET A 42 22.08 -38.73 21.06
C MET A 42 23.16 -38.42 22.09
N ARG A 43 23.31 -37.14 22.47
CA ARG A 43 23.95 -36.78 23.75
C ARG A 43 22.91 -36.81 24.86
N LYS A 44 22.96 -37.88 25.66
CA LYS A 44 22.30 -38.01 26.96
C LYS A 44 23.01 -37.14 27.99
N PHE A 45 22.22 -36.40 28.77
CA PHE A 45 22.62 -35.81 30.05
C PHE A 45 22.27 -36.79 31.19
N ARG A 46 23.25 -37.16 32.01
CA ARG A 46 23.13 -37.77 33.36
C ARG A 46 24.41 -37.37 34.11
N MET A 47 24.38 -36.53 35.15
CA MET A 47 23.90 -36.70 36.54
C MET A 47 24.85 -37.52 37.42
N ILE A 48 25.47 -36.85 38.41
CA ILE A 48 26.07 -37.34 39.68
C ILE A 48 25.97 -36.12 40.65
N LEU A 49 25.02 -35.98 41.60
CA LEU A 49 24.88 -36.54 42.99
C LEU A 49 26.18 -36.50 43.83
N ALA A 50 26.28 -36.21 45.13
CA ALA A 50 25.54 -35.56 46.21
C ALA A 50 26.41 -35.75 47.48
N ILE A 51 26.38 -34.83 48.46
CA ILE A 51 26.65 -35.08 49.91
C ILE A 51 25.86 -33.98 50.68
N ILE A 52 24.68 -34.23 51.27
CA ILE A 52 24.33 -34.78 52.60
C ILE A 52 24.78 -33.93 53.81
N GLY A 53 23.79 -33.44 54.58
CA GLY A 53 23.94 -32.90 55.94
C GLY A 53 22.57 -32.53 56.54
N THR A 54 22.12 -33.30 57.53
CA THR A 54 20.78 -33.44 58.13
C THR A 54 20.33 -32.35 59.15
N PRO A 55 19.05 -32.35 59.58
CA PRO A 55 18.38 -31.26 60.31
C PRO A 55 18.29 -31.46 61.83
N ALA A 56 17.96 -30.40 62.58
CA ALA A 56 17.49 -30.50 63.96
C ALA A 56 16.41 -29.43 64.26
N ALA A 57 15.34 -29.87 64.92
CA ALA A 57 14.22 -29.09 65.43
C ALA A 57 14.34 -28.90 66.95
N LEU A 58 13.82 -27.79 67.49
CA LEU A 58 13.37 -27.64 68.90
C LEU A 58 12.50 -26.36 68.99
N THR A 59 11.17 -26.49 69.08
CA THR A 59 10.28 -26.47 70.28
C THR A 59 9.75 -25.09 70.67
N ALA A 60 8.43 -25.08 70.92
CA ALA A 60 7.57 -23.97 71.30
C ALA A 60 7.69 -23.54 72.77
N ALA A 61 7.27 -22.31 73.09
CA ALA A 61 6.55 -21.97 74.33
C ALA A 61 5.80 -20.64 74.21
N TRP A 62 4.59 -20.64 74.78
CA TRP A 62 3.54 -19.62 74.84
C TRP A 62 3.78 -18.58 75.96
N ALA A 63 3.28 -17.34 75.81
CA ALA A 63 2.61 -16.58 76.88
C ALA A 63 1.87 -15.33 76.33
N ALA A 64 0.68 -15.09 76.88
CA ALA A 64 -0.32 -14.11 76.48
C ALA A 64 -0.02 -12.67 76.94
N GLY A 65 -0.56 -11.69 76.19
CA GLY A 65 -0.65 -10.29 76.58
C GLY A 65 -1.69 -9.58 75.72
N ALA A 66 -2.79 -9.15 76.34
CA ALA A 66 -3.97 -8.58 75.71
C ALA A 66 -3.82 -7.10 75.32
N ALA A 67 -4.69 -6.70 74.37
CA ALA A 67 -5.28 -5.37 74.19
C ALA A 67 -4.44 -4.24 73.57
N ALA A 68 -4.59 -4.07 72.25
CA ALA A 68 -4.91 -2.78 71.61
C ALA A 68 -5.21 -3.06 70.12
N GLY A 69 -6.48 -2.99 69.71
CA GLY A 69 -6.85 -3.12 68.30
C GLY A 69 -6.37 -1.91 67.50
N PRO A 70 -5.71 -2.07 66.35
CA PRO A 70 -5.42 -0.93 65.49
C PRO A 70 -6.73 -0.47 64.85
N ALA A 71 -7.02 0.82 64.97
CA ALA A 71 -8.08 1.50 64.23
C ALA A 71 -8.02 1.15 62.73
N PRO A 72 -9.16 1.09 62.02
CA PRO A 72 -9.14 0.84 60.60
C PRO A 72 -8.30 1.94 59.94
N ARG A 73 -7.17 1.55 59.34
CA ARG A 73 -6.44 2.41 58.42
C ARG A 73 -7.45 2.79 57.35
N ALA A 74 -7.82 4.07 57.32
CA ALA A 74 -8.45 4.67 56.16
C ALA A 74 -7.59 4.27 54.96
N ILE A 75 -8.19 3.54 54.02
CA ILE A 75 -7.61 3.35 52.70
C ILE A 75 -7.58 4.76 52.12
N ALA A 76 -6.43 5.43 52.24
CA ALA A 76 -6.16 6.61 51.47
C ALA A 76 -6.23 6.15 50.00
N ALA A 77 -7.33 6.51 49.34
CA ALA A 77 -7.46 6.43 47.90
C ALA A 77 -6.46 7.43 47.32
N THR A 78 -5.23 6.98 47.13
CA THR A 78 -4.21 7.69 46.36
C THR A 78 -3.67 6.73 45.33
N ASP A 79 -4.39 6.66 44.22
CA ASP A 79 -3.77 6.51 42.90
C ASP A 79 -4.64 7.30 41.93
N SER A 80 -4.53 8.63 41.98
CA SER A 80 -4.97 9.42 40.84
C SER A 80 -4.00 9.08 39.71
N ALA A 81 -4.42 8.23 38.77
CA ALA A 81 -3.65 7.92 37.57
C ALA A 81 -3.06 9.22 37.00
N ALA A 82 -1.77 9.22 36.65
CA ALA A 82 -1.13 10.39 36.06
C ALA A 82 -1.94 10.86 34.85
N VAL A 83 -2.23 12.16 34.75
CA VAL A 83 -2.99 12.74 33.63
C VAL A 83 -2.13 13.72 32.86
N ARG A 84 -2.29 13.75 31.53
CA ARG A 84 -1.76 14.79 30.64
C ARG A 84 -2.88 15.77 30.34
N ARG A 85 -2.56 17.06 30.27
CA ARG A 85 -3.53 18.11 29.95
C ARG A 85 -3.18 18.76 28.62
N LEU A 86 -4.17 18.91 27.75
CA LEU A 86 -4.01 19.52 26.43
C LEU A 86 -5.18 20.49 26.18
N PRO A 87 -4.94 21.81 26.13
CA PRO A 87 -5.97 22.77 25.74
C PRO A 87 -6.57 22.40 24.39
N VAL A 88 -7.90 22.43 24.25
CA VAL A 88 -8.57 22.04 22.99
C VAL A 88 -8.12 22.93 21.83
N ALA A 89 -7.88 24.22 22.09
CA ALA A 89 -7.34 25.15 21.10
C ALA A 89 -5.93 24.76 20.63
N GLU A 90 -5.07 24.30 21.54
CA GLU A 90 -3.73 23.82 21.20
C GLU A 90 -3.79 22.50 20.42
N TYR A 91 -4.67 21.58 20.82
CA TYR A 91 -4.96 20.37 20.03
C TYR A 91 -5.36 20.72 18.60
N LEU A 92 -6.33 21.62 18.40
CA LEU A 92 -6.80 22.01 17.07
C LEU A 92 -5.69 22.64 16.23
N ASP A 93 -4.84 23.47 16.83
CA ASP A 93 -3.70 24.09 16.16
C ASP A 93 -2.67 23.04 15.70
N LYS A 94 -2.31 22.09 16.56
CA LYS A 94 -1.36 21.02 16.26
C LYS A 94 -1.92 19.99 15.28
N MET A 95 -3.17 19.58 15.45
CA MET A 95 -3.84 18.61 14.59
C MET A 95 -3.98 19.14 13.15
N LYS A 96 -4.35 20.42 12.98
CA LYS A 96 -4.32 21.09 11.65
C LYS A 96 -2.92 21.05 11.03
N ALA A 97 -1.89 21.29 11.84
CA ALA A 97 -0.51 21.28 11.36
C ALA A 97 -0.10 19.90 10.86
N GLY A 98 -0.50 18.83 11.56
CA GLY A 98 -0.24 17.45 11.14
C GLY A 98 -0.77 17.15 9.75
N TRP A 99 -2.05 17.45 9.50
CA TRP A 99 -2.65 17.31 8.17
C TRP A 99 -1.94 18.13 7.08
N ILE A 100 -1.53 19.36 7.41
CA ILE A 100 -0.77 20.22 6.49
C ILE A 100 0.62 19.66 6.21
N GLY A 101 1.28 19.07 7.21
CA GLY A 101 2.58 18.43 7.03
C GLY A 101 2.49 17.25 6.07
N GLN A 102 1.48 16.39 6.24
CA GLN A 102 1.23 15.29 5.30
C GLN A 102 1.07 15.80 3.86
N MET A 103 0.15 16.76 3.66
CA MET A 103 -0.11 17.38 2.36
C MET A 103 1.12 18.07 1.76
N ALA A 104 1.97 18.68 2.58
CA ALA A 104 3.21 19.31 2.12
C ALA A 104 4.25 18.27 1.67
N GLY A 105 4.44 17.22 2.48
CA GLY A 105 5.41 16.18 2.21
C GLY A 105 5.11 15.41 0.93
N VAL A 106 3.88 14.89 0.79
CA VAL A 106 3.46 14.18 -0.44
C VAL A 106 3.47 15.12 -1.65
N GLY A 107 3.10 16.40 -1.46
CA GLY A 107 3.13 17.39 -2.52
C GLY A 107 4.53 17.62 -3.09
N GLN A 108 5.54 17.70 -2.23
CA GLN A 108 6.92 17.89 -2.66
C GLN A 108 7.58 16.60 -3.17
N GLY A 109 7.26 15.45 -2.57
CA GLY A 109 7.88 14.16 -2.89
C GLY A 109 7.26 13.39 -4.06
N GLY A 110 5.97 13.61 -4.35
CA GLY A 110 5.22 12.96 -5.44
C GLY A 110 5.94 12.94 -6.79
N PRO A 111 6.53 14.06 -7.26
CA PRO A 111 7.23 14.09 -8.54
C PRO A 111 8.47 13.19 -8.64
N THR A 112 9.02 12.67 -7.53
CA THR A 112 10.23 11.83 -7.53
C THR A 112 9.99 10.36 -7.22
N GLU A 113 8.75 9.97 -6.94
CA GLU A 113 8.34 8.62 -6.55
C GLU A 113 8.96 7.55 -7.48
N PHE A 114 9.68 6.60 -6.87
CA PHE A 114 10.45 5.50 -7.49
C PHE A 114 11.43 5.86 -8.62
N LYS A 115 11.77 7.14 -8.79
CA LYS A 115 12.80 7.57 -9.78
C LYS A 115 14.22 7.27 -9.31
N PHE A 116 14.43 7.18 -7.99
CA PHE A 116 15.72 6.93 -7.36
C PHE A 116 15.63 5.74 -6.39
N LYS A 117 15.75 4.53 -6.92
CA LYS A 117 15.62 3.29 -6.14
C LYS A 117 16.98 2.87 -5.58
N GLY A 118 17.10 2.77 -4.27
CA GLY A 118 18.36 2.47 -3.57
C GLY A 118 19.45 3.52 -3.81
N ALA A 119 19.05 4.77 -4.07
CA ALA A 119 19.94 5.88 -4.36
C ALA A 119 19.39 7.17 -3.74
N ILE A 120 20.30 8.00 -3.21
CA ILE A 120 19.96 9.34 -2.73
C ILE A 120 19.55 10.21 -3.92
N ILE A 121 18.44 10.94 -3.78
CA ILE A 121 18.04 11.97 -4.75
C ILE A 121 19.05 13.12 -4.67
N PRO A 122 19.72 13.46 -5.79
CA PRO A 122 20.60 14.62 -5.83
C PRO A 122 19.82 15.91 -5.55
N GLU A 123 20.45 16.86 -4.88
CA GLU A 123 19.80 18.08 -4.43
C GLU A 123 19.27 18.94 -5.58
N ASP A 124 19.98 18.96 -6.72
CA ASP A 124 19.55 19.65 -7.94
C ASP A 124 18.38 18.96 -8.67
N LYS A 125 17.97 17.77 -8.21
CA LYS A 125 16.81 17.01 -8.71
C LYS A 125 15.60 17.08 -7.80
N MET A 126 15.72 17.74 -6.65
CA MET A 126 14.58 17.95 -5.75
C MET A 126 13.54 18.86 -6.40
N PRO A 127 12.25 18.51 -6.33
CA PRO A 127 11.18 19.41 -6.75
C PRO A 127 11.21 20.71 -5.94
N GLU A 128 11.17 21.83 -6.64
CA GLU A 128 11.04 23.15 -6.05
C GLU A 128 9.65 23.30 -5.41
N TRP A 129 9.61 23.70 -4.14
CA TRP A 129 8.34 23.94 -3.45
C TRP A 129 7.61 25.14 -4.04
N LYS A 130 6.30 24.98 -4.23
CA LYS A 130 5.38 26.07 -4.61
C LYS A 130 4.17 25.99 -3.69
N PRO A 131 3.68 27.10 -3.12
CA PRO A 131 2.55 27.06 -2.18
C PRO A 131 1.34 26.26 -2.67
N GLN A 132 1.04 26.28 -3.98
CA GLN A 132 -0.08 25.54 -4.57
C GLN A 132 0.03 24.02 -4.42
N MET A 133 1.24 23.50 -4.23
CA MET A 133 1.52 22.09 -3.98
C MET A 133 0.94 21.61 -2.66
N ILE A 134 0.48 22.50 -1.78
CA ILE A 134 -0.21 22.06 -0.56
C ILE A 134 -1.53 21.31 -0.84
N ASN A 135 -2.17 21.53 -1.99
CA ASN A 135 -3.51 21.00 -2.27
C ASN A 135 -3.51 19.55 -2.79
N GLN A 136 -3.14 18.59 -1.94
CA GLN A 136 -2.96 17.17 -2.29
C GLN A 136 -4.22 16.31 -2.08
N PHE A 137 -5.37 16.79 -2.56
CA PHE A 137 -6.67 16.13 -2.33
C PHE A 137 -6.87 14.77 -3.03
N ASN A 138 -5.96 14.40 -3.95
CA ASN A 138 -6.09 13.22 -4.81
C ASN A 138 -4.90 12.24 -4.68
N GLN A 139 -4.09 12.35 -3.62
CA GLN A 139 -2.99 11.42 -3.33
C GLN A 139 -3.44 10.31 -2.38
N ASP A 140 -3.00 9.08 -2.60
CA ASP A 140 -3.35 7.91 -1.77
C ASP A 140 -2.93 8.05 -0.33
N ASP A 141 -1.76 8.64 -0.06
CA ASP A 141 -1.29 8.97 1.28
C ASP A 141 -2.33 9.76 2.09
N ILE A 142 -3.23 10.47 1.40
CA ILE A 142 -4.21 11.35 2.02
C ILE A 142 -5.61 10.74 1.99
N TYR A 143 -6.08 10.24 0.85
CA TYR A 143 -7.50 9.86 0.75
C TYR A 143 -7.84 8.52 1.40
N VAL A 144 -6.87 7.62 1.64
CA VAL A 144 -7.22 6.30 2.19
C VAL A 144 -7.61 6.41 3.67
N GLU A 145 -6.84 7.17 4.46
CA GLU A 145 -7.15 7.39 5.87
C GLU A 145 -8.49 8.10 6.10
N MET A 146 -8.97 8.87 5.12
CA MET A 146 -10.31 9.48 5.16
C MET A 146 -11.42 8.43 5.23
N THR A 147 -11.26 7.26 4.60
CA THR A 147 -12.22 6.16 4.72
C THR A 147 -12.28 5.63 6.15
N PHE A 148 -11.17 5.61 6.88
CA PHE A 148 -11.12 5.17 8.27
C PHE A 148 -11.73 6.21 9.21
N VAL A 149 -11.42 7.49 8.98
CA VAL A 149 -12.07 8.61 9.67
C VAL A 149 -13.59 8.58 9.45
N GLU A 150 -14.05 8.35 8.21
CA GLU A 150 -15.48 8.25 7.88
C GLU A 150 -16.14 7.02 8.50
N THR A 151 -15.45 5.89 8.54
CA THR A 151 -15.90 4.68 9.24
C THR A 151 -16.12 4.97 10.73
N LEU A 152 -15.16 5.63 11.38
CA LEU A 152 -15.27 6.03 12.78
C LEU A 152 -16.36 7.09 13.00
N GLU A 153 -16.53 8.04 12.09
CA GLU A 153 -17.58 9.05 12.19
C GLU A 153 -18.99 8.42 12.16
N LYS A 154 -19.19 7.43 11.28
CA LYS A 154 -20.48 6.75 11.09
C LYS A 154 -20.77 5.70 12.17
N HIS A 155 -19.76 4.95 12.58
CA HIS A 155 -19.94 3.73 13.39
C HIS A 155 -19.33 3.82 14.79
N GLY A 156 -18.53 4.85 15.08
CA GLY A 156 -17.82 5.01 16.34
C GLY A 156 -16.59 4.09 16.48
N PHE A 157 -15.85 4.27 17.58
CA PHE A 157 -14.61 3.51 17.84
C PHE A 157 -14.83 2.00 18.03
N ASP A 158 -16.03 1.58 18.44
CA ASP A 158 -16.37 0.16 18.64
C ASP A 158 -16.87 -0.54 17.35
N VAL A 159 -16.77 0.14 16.20
CA VAL A 159 -17.11 -0.45 14.89
C VAL A 159 -16.46 -1.83 14.71
N PRO A 160 -17.22 -2.88 14.37
CA PRO A 160 -16.64 -4.21 14.17
C PRO A 160 -15.61 -4.20 13.04
N LEU A 161 -14.53 -4.98 13.20
CA LEU A 161 -13.50 -5.14 12.17
C LEU A 161 -14.09 -5.53 10.79
N ARG A 162 -15.11 -6.39 10.78
CA ARG A 162 -15.83 -6.79 9.57
C ARG A 162 -16.56 -5.64 8.90
N GLN A 163 -17.12 -4.72 9.70
CA GLN A 163 -17.76 -3.51 9.19
C GLN A 163 -16.75 -2.57 8.55
N ALA A 164 -15.61 -2.34 9.20
CA ALA A 164 -14.51 -1.57 8.62
C ALA A 164 -14.03 -2.17 7.29
N GLY A 165 -13.96 -3.51 7.21
CA GLY A 165 -13.67 -4.21 5.96
C GLY A 165 -14.71 -3.97 4.86
N ILE A 166 -16.00 -3.93 5.18
CA ILE A 166 -17.06 -3.60 4.21
C ILE A 166 -16.91 -2.16 3.72
N ASP A 167 -16.63 -1.21 4.62
CA ASP A 167 -16.48 0.21 4.26
C ASP A 167 -15.25 0.42 3.37
N PHE A 168 -14.12 -0.21 3.71
CA PHE A 168 -12.92 -0.19 2.87
C PHE A 168 -13.13 -0.91 1.51
N ALA A 169 -13.86 -2.03 1.49
CA ALA A 169 -14.24 -2.71 0.25
C ALA A 169 -15.09 -1.83 -0.68
N ASN A 170 -15.88 -0.92 -0.12
CA ASN A 170 -16.74 0.01 -0.85
C ASN A 170 -16.01 1.30 -1.31
N SER A 171 -14.74 1.50 -0.93
CA SER A 171 -13.96 2.65 -1.39
C SER A 171 -13.80 2.66 -2.92
N GLY A 172 -13.86 3.86 -3.53
CA GLY A 172 -13.89 4.04 -4.98
C GLY A 172 -12.57 4.48 -5.65
N TYR A 173 -11.57 4.88 -4.85
CA TYR A 173 -10.30 5.40 -5.34
C TYR A 173 -9.32 4.31 -5.82
N PRO A 174 -8.31 4.65 -6.66
CA PRO A 174 -7.23 3.72 -6.99
C PRO A 174 -6.45 3.32 -5.74
N LEU A 175 -5.85 2.13 -5.77
CA LEU A 175 -5.02 1.59 -4.69
C LEU A 175 -3.90 0.75 -5.31
N TRP A 176 -2.82 0.58 -4.58
CA TRP A 176 -1.67 -0.25 -4.94
C TRP A 176 -1.34 -1.24 -3.82
N HIS A 177 -0.39 -2.14 -4.07
CA HIS A 177 0.23 -3.01 -3.06
C HIS A 177 -0.72 -3.67 -2.06
N ALA A 178 -0.45 -3.58 -0.76
CA ALA A 178 -1.24 -4.25 0.25
C ALA A 178 -2.67 -3.71 0.24
N ASN A 179 -2.86 -2.40 0.07
CA ASN A 179 -4.16 -1.74 0.02
C ASN A 179 -5.07 -2.32 -1.06
N ARG A 180 -4.54 -2.45 -2.29
CA ARG A 180 -5.27 -3.07 -3.40
C ARG A 180 -5.57 -4.53 -3.12
N ALA A 181 -4.56 -5.30 -2.71
CA ALA A 181 -4.72 -6.73 -2.47
C ALA A 181 -5.72 -7.02 -1.34
N GLY A 182 -5.66 -6.28 -0.24
CA GLY A 182 -6.59 -6.36 0.87
C GLY A 182 -8.01 -6.02 0.44
N ARG A 183 -8.20 -4.93 -0.32
CA ARG A 183 -9.52 -4.55 -0.85
C ARG A 183 -10.07 -5.58 -1.83
N ASP A 184 -9.24 -6.11 -2.72
CA ASP A 184 -9.63 -7.13 -3.68
C ASP A 184 -10.01 -8.44 -2.96
N ASN A 185 -9.30 -8.81 -1.89
CA ASN A 185 -9.65 -9.95 -1.02
C ASN A 185 -11.00 -9.75 -0.34
N LEU A 186 -11.26 -8.57 0.22
CA LEU A 186 -12.54 -8.23 0.85
C LEU A 186 -13.70 -8.34 -0.16
N ARG A 187 -13.50 -7.81 -1.37
CA ARG A 187 -14.48 -7.90 -2.47
C ARG A 187 -14.69 -9.33 -2.98
N ALA A 188 -13.69 -10.19 -2.85
CA ALA A 188 -13.79 -11.61 -3.15
C ALA A 188 -14.43 -12.43 -2.01
N GLY A 189 -14.79 -11.79 -0.89
CA GLY A 189 -15.47 -12.42 0.25
C GLY A 189 -14.54 -12.96 1.33
N VAL A 190 -13.22 -12.76 1.23
CA VAL A 190 -12.27 -13.05 2.30
C VAL A 190 -12.39 -11.92 3.33
N ALA A 191 -13.05 -12.21 4.45
CA ALA A 191 -13.28 -11.21 5.48
C ALA A 191 -12.02 -11.02 6.34
N PRO A 192 -11.87 -9.87 7.01
CA PRO A 192 -10.80 -9.72 7.99
C PRO A 192 -10.94 -10.76 9.12
N PRO A 193 -9.83 -11.14 9.78
CA PRO A 193 -8.47 -10.64 9.58
C PRO A 193 -7.74 -11.24 8.37
N ASP A 194 -8.35 -12.18 7.64
CA ASP A 194 -7.66 -12.93 6.59
C ASP A 194 -7.37 -12.11 5.34
N SER A 195 -8.11 -11.02 5.11
CA SER A 195 -7.89 -10.14 3.95
C SER A 195 -6.48 -9.56 3.86
N GLY A 196 -5.85 -9.26 5.01
CA GLY A 196 -4.46 -8.79 5.10
C GLY A 196 -3.44 -9.90 5.34
N HIS A 197 -3.86 -11.15 5.55
CA HIS A 197 -2.96 -12.25 5.93
C HIS A 197 -2.03 -12.66 4.77
N PRO A 198 -0.75 -13.03 5.01
CA PRO A 198 0.22 -13.36 3.94
C PRO A 198 -0.18 -14.53 3.03
N GLN A 199 -1.09 -15.39 3.49
CA GLN A 199 -1.69 -16.44 2.65
C GLN A 199 -2.53 -15.88 1.51
N PHE A 200 -3.20 -14.74 1.72
CA PHE A 200 -4.10 -14.10 0.75
C PHE A 200 -3.51 -12.81 0.18
N ASN A 201 -2.60 -12.17 0.90
CA ASN A 201 -1.95 -10.93 0.48
C ASN A 201 -0.42 -11.06 0.45
N LYS A 202 0.16 -11.14 -0.75
CA LYS A 202 1.62 -11.22 -0.95
C LYS A 202 2.35 -9.89 -0.66
N HIS A 203 1.60 -8.82 -0.47
CA HIS A 203 2.07 -7.47 -0.15
C HIS A 203 1.88 -7.12 1.32
N ALA A 204 1.51 -8.08 2.19
CA ALA A 204 1.11 -7.80 3.56
C ALA A 204 2.16 -7.07 4.44
N ASP A 205 3.44 -7.10 4.06
CA ASP A 205 4.55 -6.42 4.75
C ASP A 205 4.99 -5.10 4.08
N ASP A 206 4.29 -4.68 3.01
CA ASP A 206 4.50 -3.40 2.32
C ASP A 206 3.96 -2.23 3.19
N ILE A 207 4.32 -0.99 2.85
CA ILE A 207 4.11 0.23 3.65
C ILE A 207 2.63 0.68 3.80
N ASP A 208 1.68 0.04 3.13
CA ASP A 208 0.35 0.62 2.87
C ASP A 208 -0.40 1.15 4.11
N TYR A 209 -0.52 0.38 5.20
CA TYR A 209 -1.16 0.90 6.42
C TYR A 209 -0.34 2.02 7.09
N GLN A 210 0.98 1.99 6.94
CA GLN A 210 1.86 3.00 7.53
C GLN A 210 1.59 4.40 6.95
N ILE A 211 1.35 4.52 5.64
CA ILE A 211 1.11 5.82 4.97
C ILE A 211 -0.27 6.42 5.22
N GLU A 212 -1.19 5.63 5.79
CA GLU A 212 -2.58 5.99 6.08
C GLU A 212 -2.89 5.88 7.58
N SER A 213 -1.86 5.86 8.43
CA SER A 213 -2.00 5.69 9.87
C SER A 213 -1.95 6.99 10.65
N ASP A 214 -1.58 8.09 10.00
CA ASP A 214 -1.35 9.41 10.57
C ASP A 214 -2.58 9.91 11.34
N TYR A 215 -3.79 9.71 10.78
CA TYR A 215 -5.07 10.03 11.43
C TYR A 215 -5.17 9.44 12.84
N SER A 216 -4.63 8.24 13.07
CA SER A 216 -4.85 7.48 14.30
C SER A 216 -4.27 8.22 15.51
N GLY A 217 -3.09 8.83 15.36
CA GLY A 217 -2.49 9.68 16.39
C GLY A 217 -3.08 11.08 16.42
N LEU A 218 -3.47 11.63 15.26
CA LEU A 218 -4.13 12.93 15.16
C LEU A 218 -5.49 12.96 15.90
N ILE A 219 -6.22 11.85 15.96
CA ILE A 219 -7.48 11.73 16.73
C ILE A 219 -7.30 11.13 18.12
N ALA A 220 -6.08 10.72 18.49
CA ALA A 220 -5.77 10.07 19.77
C ALA A 220 -4.51 10.66 20.46
N PRO A 221 -4.44 11.99 20.68
CA PRO A 221 -3.30 12.65 21.33
C PRO A 221 -3.05 12.04 22.71
N GLY A 222 -1.83 11.58 22.96
CA GLY A 222 -1.42 10.97 24.21
C GLY A 222 -2.11 9.65 24.56
N LEU A 223 -2.79 9.00 23.60
CA LEU A 223 -3.54 7.76 23.78
C LEU A 223 -2.96 6.61 22.93
N PRO A 224 -1.77 6.07 23.29
CA PRO A 224 -1.08 5.06 22.49
C PRO A 224 -1.88 3.77 22.32
N ASN A 225 -2.65 3.36 23.33
CA ASN A 225 -3.49 2.14 23.23
C ASN A 225 -4.63 2.31 22.20
N THR A 226 -5.19 3.52 22.06
CA THR A 226 -6.18 3.81 21.02
C THR A 226 -5.55 3.69 19.63
N VAL A 227 -4.32 4.20 19.45
CA VAL A 227 -3.57 4.03 18.20
C VAL A 227 -3.37 2.55 17.85
N ILE A 228 -2.90 1.76 18.83
CA ILE A 228 -2.66 0.32 18.63
C ILE A 228 -3.95 -0.40 18.23
N GLU A 229 -5.07 -0.11 18.92
CA GLU A 229 -6.40 -0.65 18.61
C GLU A 229 -6.87 -0.28 17.19
N LEU A 230 -6.60 0.95 16.73
CA LEU A 230 -6.90 1.38 15.37
C LEU A 230 -6.05 0.62 14.34
N GLY A 231 -4.79 0.31 14.65
CA GLY A 231 -3.92 -0.54 13.82
C GLY A 231 -4.44 -1.96 13.65
N GLU A 232 -4.88 -2.59 14.75
CA GLU A 232 -5.52 -3.92 14.69
C GLU A 232 -6.88 -3.91 13.99
N LYS A 233 -7.47 -2.74 13.77
CA LYS A 233 -8.76 -2.58 13.10
C LYS A 233 -8.62 -2.28 11.63
N PHE A 234 -7.86 -1.25 11.29
CA PHE A 234 -7.75 -0.74 9.92
C PHE A 234 -6.54 -1.34 9.20
N GLY A 235 -5.38 -1.40 9.86
CA GLY A 235 -4.18 -2.03 9.29
C GLY A 235 -4.35 -3.52 9.01
N ARG A 236 -5.14 -4.21 9.83
CA ARG A 236 -5.48 -5.64 9.64
C ARG A 236 -6.26 -5.92 8.35
N LEU A 237 -6.87 -4.89 7.73
CA LEU A 237 -7.65 -5.06 6.50
C LEU A 237 -6.76 -5.42 5.31
N MET A 238 -5.52 -4.92 5.29
CA MET A 238 -4.59 -5.03 4.17
C MET A 238 -3.19 -5.53 4.56
N ASN A 239 -2.70 -5.23 5.75
CA ASN A 239 -1.34 -5.59 6.18
C ASN A 239 -1.31 -6.71 7.23
N TYR A 240 -0.11 -7.21 7.50
CA TYR A 240 0.22 -8.18 8.54
C TYR A 240 1.66 -7.95 9.03
N GLY A 241 1.97 -8.28 10.28
CA GLY A 241 3.34 -8.18 10.80
C GLY A 241 3.88 -6.75 10.77
N ASP A 242 5.05 -6.54 10.15
CA ASP A 242 5.71 -5.23 10.16
C ASP A 242 4.91 -4.17 9.40
N GLY A 243 4.08 -4.55 8.42
CA GLY A 243 3.16 -3.63 7.74
C GLY A 243 2.12 -3.00 8.68
N ILE A 244 1.64 -3.74 9.69
CA ILE A 244 0.75 -3.19 10.73
C ILE A 244 1.56 -2.36 11.74
N TYR A 245 2.72 -2.88 12.14
CA TYR A 245 3.56 -2.21 13.15
C TYR A 245 4.05 -0.86 12.67
N GLY A 246 4.34 -0.68 11.38
CA GLY A 246 4.69 0.63 10.83
C GLY A 246 3.62 1.68 11.09
N GLY A 247 2.35 1.36 10.85
CA GLY A 247 1.27 2.30 11.13
C GLY A 247 1.01 2.54 12.63
N GLN A 248 1.13 1.51 13.47
CA GLN A 248 1.04 1.69 14.93
C GLN A 248 2.17 2.55 15.47
N PHE A 249 3.38 2.40 14.91
CA PHE A 249 4.53 3.21 15.24
C PHE A 249 4.30 4.68 14.86
N PHE A 250 3.86 4.98 13.63
CA PHE A 250 3.60 6.37 13.21
C PHE A 250 2.44 7.02 13.97
N GLY A 251 1.32 6.32 14.16
CA GLY A 251 0.26 6.81 15.03
C GLY A 251 0.76 7.13 16.45
N GLY A 252 1.71 6.32 16.97
CA GLY A 252 2.38 6.55 18.24
C GLY A 252 3.25 7.82 18.24
N MET A 253 3.95 8.10 17.13
CA MET A 253 4.70 9.34 16.95
C MET A 253 3.78 10.55 16.99
N TYR A 254 2.68 10.53 16.23
CA TYR A 254 1.68 11.60 16.23
C TYR A 254 1.05 11.80 17.61
N ALA A 255 0.64 10.72 18.28
CA ALA A 255 0.04 10.80 19.61
C ALA A 255 0.97 11.48 20.62
N GLU A 256 2.29 11.24 20.54
CA GLU A 256 3.27 11.86 21.42
C GLU A 256 3.64 13.30 21.00
N ALA A 257 3.62 13.62 19.70
CA ALA A 257 3.97 14.94 19.15
C ALA A 257 3.11 16.10 19.67
N PHE A 258 1.94 15.82 20.27
CA PHE A 258 1.14 16.83 20.96
C PHE A 258 1.77 17.34 22.25
N PHE A 259 2.74 16.63 22.82
CA PHE A 259 3.29 16.88 24.15
C PHE A 259 4.82 16.87 24.22
N GLU A 260 5.48 16.25 23.25
CA GLU A 260 6.92 16.22 23.11
C GLU A 260 7.31 16.82 21.76
N SER A 261 8.48 17.46 21.73
CA SER A 261 9.04 18.10 20.54
C SER A 261 10.45 17.64 20.21
N ASP A 262 11.11 16.92 21.12
CA ASP A 262 12.38 16.24 20.87
C ASP A 262 12.17 15.04 19.92
N PRO A 263 12.79 15.04 18.73
CA PRO A 263 12.58 13.98 17.74
C PRO A 263 12.93 12.58 18.24
N GLU A 264 14.01 12.43 19.00
CA GLU A 264 14.46 11.14 19.51
C GLU A 264 13.47 10.58 20.55
N LYS A 265 12.96 11.42 21.46
CA LYS A 265 11.95 10.99 22.43
C LYS A 265 10.62 10.61 21.79
N ILE A 266 10.18 11.31 20.74
CA ILE A 266 8.97 10.95 19.98
C ILE A 266 9.13 9.56 19.36
N VAL A 267 10.27 9.30 18.69
CA VAL A 267 10.59 7.99 18.11
C VAL A 267 10.67 6.90 19.18
N GLN A 268 11.27 7.19 20.33
CA GLN A 268 11.32 6.24 21.47
C GLN A 268 9.93 5.96 22.06
N ALA A 269 9.03 6.94 22.11
CA ALA A 269 7.66 6.74 22.56
C ALA A 269 6.87 5.84 21.61
N ALA A 270 7.01 6.07 20.31
CA ALA A 270 6.41 5.26 19.26
C ALA A 270 6.92 3.81 19.26
N LEU A 271 8.21 3.59 19.53
CA LEU A 271 8.79 2.24 19.66
C LEU A 271 8.09 1.39 20.75
N ARG A 272 7.51 2.02 21.78
CA ARG A 272 6.75 1.31 22.82
C ARG A 272 5.38 0.84 22.34
N CYS A 273 4.89 1.33 21.19
CA CYS A 273 3.58 0.95 20.66
C CYS A 273 3.61 -0.35 19.86
N ILE A 274 4.80 -0.88 19.53
CA ILE A 274 4.98 -2.04 18.67
C ILE A 274 5.76 -3.16 19.39
N PRO A 275 5.67 -4.43 18.91
CA PRO A 275 6.37 -5.52 19.55
C PRO A 275 7.88 -5.29 19.51
N ALA A 276 8.53 -5.26 20.68
CA ALA A 276 9.96 -4.95 20.76
C ALA A 276 10.85 -5.88 19.93
N ALA A 277 10.42 -7.12 19.70
CA ALA A 277 11.15 -8.14 18.95
C ALA A 277 10.83 -8.16 17.44
N SER A 278 9.99 -7.26 16.91
CA SER A 278 9.74 -7.16 15.47
C SER A 278 10.97 -6.63 14.72
N GLN A 279 11.11 -6.98 13.44
CA GLN A 279 12.19 -6.43 12.62
C GLN A 279 11.96 -4.94 12.32
N TYR A 280 10.73 -4.45 12.36
CA TYR A 280 10.45 -3.02 12.35
C TYR A 280 11.05 -2.30 13.56
N ALA A 281 10.82 -2.80 14.78
CA ALA A 281 11.38 -2.21 15.99
C ALA A 281 12.91 -2.31 16.02
N GLU A 282 13.49 -3.38 15.47
CA GLU A 282 14.93 -3.50 15.24
C GLU A 282 15.45 -2.40 14.32
N CYS A 283 14.78 -2.18 13.18
CA CYS A 283 15.14 -1.16 12.20
C CYS A 283 15.18 0.24 12.81
N ILE A 284 14.15 0.64 13.52
CA ILE A 284 14.10 1.98 14.13
C ILE A 284 15.17 2.14 15.23
N ARG A 285 15.45 1.09 16.02
CA ARG A 285 16.53 1.14 17.01
C ARG A 285 17.91 1.28 16.37
N ASP A 286 18.14 0.62 15.23
CA ASP A 286 19.38 0.80 14.48
C ASP A 286 19.51 2.23 13.96
N VAL A 287 18.45 2.81 13.41
CA VAL A 287 18.46 4.21 12.93
C VAL A 287 18.78 5.18 14.06
N LEU A 288 18.16 5.01 15.24
CA LEU A 288 18.49 5.80 16.43
C LEU A 288 19.97 5.67 16.82
N GLU A 289 20.50 4.46 16.82
CA GLU A 289 21.91 4.22 17.16
C GLU A 289 22.86 4.81 16.11
N TRP A 290 22.56 4.65 14.82
CA TRP A 290 23.35 5.21 13.74
C TRP A 290 23.28 6.74 13.71
N HIS A 291 22.14 7.33 14.06
CA HIS A 291 22.01 8.76 14.28
C HIS A 291 22.96 9.26 15.38
N ARG A 292 22.97 8.61 16.55
CA ARG A 292 23.89 8.99 17.65
C ARG A 292 25.36 8.86 17.25
N ARG A 293 25.71 7.88 16.42
CA ARG A 293 27.08 7.66 15.92
C ARG A 293 27.48 8.64 14.82
N ASN A 294 26.51 9.15 14.05
CA ASN A 294 26.74 10.01 12.89
C ASN A 294 25.83 11.26 12.94
N PRO A 295 25.88 12.10 13.99
CA PRO A 295 24.84 13.10 14.27
C PRO A 295 24.73 14.22 13.21
N ALA A 296 25.76 14.42 12.38
CA ALA A 296 25.76 15.42 11.32
C ALA A 296 25.75 14.82 9.90
N ASP A 297 25.73 13.49 9.76
CA ASP A 297 25.87 12.80 8.48
C ASP A 297 24.71 11.81 8.26
N TRP A 298 23.58 12.37 7.81
CA TRP A 298 22.40 11.57 7.48
C TRP A 298 22.67 10.60 6.32
N GLN A 299 23.59 10.94 5.40
CA GLN A 299 23.93 10.09 4.27
C GLN A 299 24.63 8.83 4.74
N LYS A 300 25.47 8.92 5.78
CA LYS A 300 26.08 7.75 6.39
C LYS A 300 25.05 6.83 7.03
N THR A 301 24.07 7.38 7.74
CA THR A 301 22.97 6.59 8.30
C THR A 301 22.11 5.96 7.21
N TRP A 302 21.81 6.70 6.14
CA TRP A 302 21.13 6.17 4.96
C TRP A 302 21.89 4.99 4.33
N GLN A 303 23.22 5.08 4.18
CA GLN A 303 24.03 3.97 3.68
C GLN A 303 23.92 2.71 4.54
N LEU A 304 23.89 2.87 5.88
CA LEU A 304 23.74 1.75 6.81
C LEU A 304 22.33 1.14 6.73
N ILE A 305 21.29 1.97 6.54
CA ILE A 305 19.92 1.51 6.25
C ILE A 305 19.92 0.68 4.97
N GLU A 306 20.52 1.18 3.88
CA GLU A 306 20.60 0.46 2.61
C GLU A 306 21.35 -0.87 2.72
N GLU A 307 22.48 -0.89 3.41
CA GLU A 307 23.29 -2.09 3.60
C GLU A 307 22.51 -3.18 4.35
N LYS A 308 21.80 -2.82 5.42
CA LYS A 308 21.11 -3.79 6.28
C LYS A 308 19.69 -4.12 5.81
N TYR A 309 18.90 -3.15 5.35
CA TYR A 309 17.47 -3.32 5.07
C TYR A 309 17.12 -3.37 3.57
N GLN A 310 17.98 -2.84 2.68
CA GLN A 310 17.78 -2.95 1.22
C GLN A 310 18.58 -4.09 0.57
N LYS A 311 19.86 -4.23 0.93
CA LYS A 311 20.78 -5.14 0.24
C LYS A 311 20.85 -6.53 0.86
N ASN A 312 20.47 -6.66 2.13
CA ASN A 312 20.52 -7.93 2.84
C ASN A 312 19.25 -8.77 2.60
N PRO A 313 19.34 -9.96 1.97
CA PRO A 313 18.18 -10.81 1.72
C PRO A 313 17.46 -11.27 3.00
N ALA A 314 18.15 -11.35 4.13
CA ALA A 314 17.54 -11.73 5.42
C ALA A 314 16.58 -10.66 5.96
N TYR A 315 16.77 -9.40 5.60
CA TYR A 315 15.86 -8.30 5.99
C TYR A 315 14.83 -7.98 4.91
N ARG A 316 14.96 -8.60 3.73
CA ARG A 316 14.00 -8.53 2.63
C ARG A 316 13.25 -9.83 2.41
N ARG A 317 13.08 -10.67 3.45
CA ARG A 317 12.41 -11.98 3.33
C ARG A 317 10.97 -11.82 2.82
N ALA A 318 10.21 -10.91 3.44
CA ALA A 318 8.81 -10.66 3.12
C ALA A 318 8.56 -9.61 2.03
N SER A 319 9.56 -8.84 1.59
CA SER A 319 9.37 -7.81 0.57
C SER A 319 8.76 -8.39 -0.71
N CYS A 320 7.75 -7.71 -1.27
CA CYS A 320 7.01 -8.19 -2.45
C CYS A 320 7.87 -8.27 -3.73
N ASN A 321 9.02 -7.59 -3.75
CA ASN A 321 9.98 -7.53 -4.85
C ASN A 321 11.41 -7.73 -4.32
N LYS A 322 12.29 -8.35 -5.10
CA LYS A 322 13.71 -8.59 -4.74
C LYS A 322 14.72 -7.81 -5.60
N SER A 323 14.25 -6.93 -6.48
CA SER A 323 15.09 -5.99 -7.25
C SER A 323 15.44 -4.75 -6.44
N ASP A 324 16.02 -3.74 -7.09
CA ASP A 324 16.31 -2.45 -6.46
C ASP A 324 15.05 -1.70 -5.99
N TYR A 325 13.88 -2.04 -6.55
CA TYR A 325 12.59 -1.56 -6.05
C TYR A 325 12.30 -2.14 -4.66
N ASN A 326 11.96 -1.29 -3.70
CA ASN A 326 11.54 -1.71 -2.37
C ASN A 326 10.46 -0.79 -1.81
N ILE A 327 9.41 -1.41 -1.26
CA ILE A 327 8.22 -0.78 -0.69
C ILE A 327 7.88 -1.39 0.68
N ASP A 328 8.81 -2.13 1.27
CA ASP A 328 8.70 -2.75 2.58
C ASP A 328 8.49 -1.67 3.67
N ALA A 329 7.62 -1.94 4.63
CA ALA A 329 7.31 -0.99 5.69
C ALA A 329 8.57 -0.55 6.47
N LYS A 330 9.51 -1.47 6.72
CA LYS A 330 10.69 -1.20 7.56
C LYS A 330 11.60 -0.12 6.97
N ILE A 331 11.94 -0.26 5.70
CA ILE A 331 12.90 0.65 5.06
C ILE A 331 12.33 2.05 4.91
N ASN A 332 11.04 2.15 4.57
CA ASN A 332 10.36 3.43 4.49
C ASN A 332 10.18 4.06 5.88
N GLY A 333 9.84 3.26 6.90
CA GLY A 333 9.89 3.66 8.30
C GLY A 333 11.24 4.27 8.71
N ALA A 334 12.34 3.65 8.27
CA ALA A 334 13.68 4.15 8.50
C ALA A 334 13.94 5.50 7.83
N TYR A 335 13.44 5.71 6.61
CA TYR A 335 13.58 6.99 5.89
C TYR A 335 12.75 8.11 6.52
N VAL A 336 11.57 7.81 7.05
CA VAL A 336 10.78 8.76 7.86
C VAL A 336 11.57 9.19 9.09
N VAL A 337 12.06 8.22 9.87
CA VAL A 337 12.84 8.51 11.09
C VAL A 337 14.15 9.23 10.77
N LEU A 338 14.78 8.93 9.63
CA LEU A 338 15.95 9.68 9.14
C LEU A 338 15.62 11.17 8.96
N GLY A 339 14.52 11.50 8.29
CA GLY A 339 14.06 12.89 8.12
C GLY A 339 13.72 13.56 9.45
N VAL A 340 13.01 12.87 10.34
CA VAL A 340 12.59 13.39 11.65
C VAL A 340 13.80 13.71 12.55
N LEU A 341 14.81 12.83 12.58
CA LEU A 341 16.00 13.03 13.42
C LEU A 341 16.93 14.11 12.85
N TYR A 342 17.29 14.00 11.57
CA TYR A 342 18.27 14.91 10.96
C TYR A 342 17.67 16.23 10.47
N GLY A 343 16.35 16.32 10.34
CA GLY A 343 15.63 17.54 10.02
C GLY A 343 15.71 18.59 11.13
N ASN A 344 16.14 18.23 12.35
CA ASN A 344 16.32 19.16 13.48
C ASN A 344 15.07 20.02 13.77
N ARG A 345 13.87 19.45 13.57
CA ARG A 345 12.56 20.11 13.68
C ARG A 345 12.33 21.25 12.68
N ASP A 346 13.20 21.41 11.68
CA ASP A 346 12.99 22.33 10.57
C ASP A 346 12.08 21.66 9.53
N PRO A 347 10.92 22.27 9.18
CA PRO A 347 9.98 21.76 8.19
C PRO A 347 10.63 21.35 6.87
N ASP A 348 11.43 22.25 6.30
CA ASP A 348 12.04 22.07 4.99
C ASP A 348 13.09 20.98 5.00
N ALA A 349 13.98 20.98 5.98
CA ALA A 349 15.03 19.98 6.12
C ALA A 349 14.43 18.59 6.37
N THR A 350 13.37 18.51 7.17
CA THR A 350 12.65 17.25 7.42
C THR A 350 12.12 16.67 6.12
N ILE A 351 11.37 17.45 5.34
CA ILE A 351 10.81 17.03 4.03
C ILE A 351 11.94 16.68 3.05
N LYS A 352 12.96 17.54 2.94
CA LYS A 352 14.06 17.34 2.00
C LYS A 352 14.83 16.06 2.30
N ILE A 353 15.16 15.76 3.56
CA ILE A 353 15.97 14.59 3.91
C ILE A 353 15.20 13.29 3.68
N SER A 354 13.95 13.18 4.14
CA SER A 354 13.14 11.96 3.94
C SER A 354 12.78 11.74 2.47
N CYS A 355 12.48 12.79 1.70
CA CYS A 355 12.28 12.70 0.26
C CYS A 355 13.56 12.21 -0.44
N ARG A 356 14.72 12.78 -0.10
CA ARG A 356 16.01 12.43 -0.72
C ARG A 356 16.49 11.02 -0.40
N ALA A 357 15.89 10.33 0.55
CA ALA A 357 16.20 8.93 0.81
C ALA A 357 15.82 8.00 -0.37
N GLY A 358 14.96 8.45 -1.30
CA GLY A 358 14.59 7.74 -2.52
C GLY A 358 13.45 6.72 -2.28
N GLN A 359 13.40 5.69 -3.13
CA GLN A 359 12.30 4.71 -3.19
C GLN A 359 10.93 5.40 -3.31
N ASP A 360 10.08 5.24 -2.30
CA ASP A 360 8.73 5.81 -2.20
C ASP A 360 8.82 7.24 -1.65
N SER A 361 9.28 8.16 -2.50
CA SER A 361 9.80 9.45 -2.05
C SER A 361 8.73 10.49 -1.72
N ASP A 362 7.46 10.14 -1.79
CA ASP A 362 6.28 10.97 -1.52
C ASP A 362 5.67 10.68 -0.15
N CYS A 363 5.52 9.42 0.21
CA CYS A 363 4.96 9.01 1.49
C CYS A 363 5.89 9.30 2.68
N ASN A 364 7.20 9.08 2.50
CA ASN A 364 8.19 9.28 3.54
C ASN A 364 8.27 10.74 4.02
N PRO A 365 8.33 11.76 3.13
CA PRO A 365 8.20 13.14 3.57
C PRO A 365 6.82 13.48 4.11
N SER A 366 5.74 12.84 3.64
CA SER A 366 4.37 13.04 4.17
C SER A 366 4.31 12.77 5.69
N SER A 367 4.62 11.53 6.10
CA SER A 367 4.54 11.16 7.53
C SER A 367 5.59 11.87 8.38
N ALA A 368 6.81 12.09 7.86
CA ALA A 368 7.86 12.81 8.59
C ALA A 368 7.45 14.26 8.87
N ALA A 369 6.93 14.95 7.85
CA ALA A 369 6.48 16.33 7.98
C ALA A 369 5.26 16.43 8.87
N GLY A 370 4.26 15.56 8.74
CA GLY A 370 3.08 15.65 9.59
C GLY A 370 3.40 15.44 11.08
N VAL A 371 4.32 14.54 11.44
CA VAL A 371 4.79 14.44 12.85
C VAL A 371 5.47 15.75 13.30
N VAL A 372 6.47 16.24 12.54
CA VAL A 372 7.21 17.45 12.91
C VAL A 372 6.29 18.67 12.98
N PHE A 373 5.38 18.83 12.02
CA PHE A 373 4.44 19.94 11.96
C PHE A 373 3.47 19.89 13.14
N THR A 374 3.04 18.71 13.58
CA THR A 374 2.23 18.54 14.80
C THR A 374 2.94 19.13 16.03
N THR A 375 4.27 18.96 16.15
CA THR A 375 5.03 19.58 17.26
C THR A 375 5.09 21.11 17.14
N ILE A 376 4.99 21.66 15.92
CA ILE A 376 5.11 23.09 15.63
C ILE A 376 3.78 23.81 15.80
N GLY A 377 2.65 23.25 15.35
CA GLY A 377 1.35 23.91 15.38
C GLY A 377 1.09 24.85 14.19
N PHE A 378 -0.14 24.87 13.69
CA PHE A 378 -0.52 25.48 12.42
C PHE A 378 -0.27 27.00 12.42
N ALA A 379 -0.54 27.67 13.53
CA ALA A 379 -0.28 29.10 13.69
C ALA A 379 1.18 29.46 13.44
N ARG A 380 2.13 28.60 13.86
CA ARG A 380 3.58 28.84 13.76
C ARG A 380 4.23 28.32 12.48
N LEU A 381 3.50 27.56 11.64
CA LEU A 381 4.04 27.13 10.36
C LEU A 381 4.41 28.32 9.45
N PRO A 382 5.46 28.19 8.61
CA PRO A 382 5.77 29.17 7.57
C PRO A 382 4.56 29.45 6.66
N ALA A 383 4.45 30.69 6.18
CA ALA A 383 3.30 31.13 5.41
C ALA A 383 3.12 30.36 4.09
N GLU A 384 4.22 29.89 3.48
CA GLU A 384 4.19 29.14 2.22
C GLU A 384 3.45 27.80 2.28
N TYR A 385 3.35 27.19 3.47
CA TYR A 385 2.58 25.95 3.69
C TYR A 385 1.09 26.22 3.94
N LYS A 386 0.67 27.48 4.03
CA LYS A 386 -0.71 27.87 4.39
C LYS A 386 -1.37 28.79 3.37
N SER A 387 -0.58 29.60 2.67
CA SER A 387 -1.07 30.75 1.87
C SER A 387 -1.93 30.36 0.67
N ALA A 388 -1.75 29.15 0.13
CA ALA A 388 -2.49 28.65 -1.03
C ALA A 388 -3.43 27.49 -0.70
N LEU A 389 -3.66 27.19 0.59
CA LEU A 389 -4.60 26.13 1.00
C LEU A 389 -6.00 26.47 0.48
N ASN A 390 -6.59 25.55 -0.28
CA ASN A 390 -7.95 25.68 -0.78
C ASN A 390 -8.93 25.03 0.20
N PRO A 391 -9.72 25.81 0.98
CA PRO A 391 -10.66 25.25 1.95
C PRO A 391 -11.84 24.52 1.31
N GLU A 392 -12.13 24.77 0.03
CA GLU A 392 -13.22 24.14 -0.73
C GLU A 392 -12.80 22.86 -1.45
N GLY A 393 -11.49 22.54 -1.45
CA GLY A 393 -10.98 21.31 -2.02
C GLY A 393 -11.51 20.09 -1.29
N LYS A 394 -12.00 19.10 -2.05
CA LYS A 394 -12.55 17.85 -1.51
C LYS A 394 -11.56 16.71 -1.64
N PHE A 395 -11.31 16.00 -0.55
CA PHE A 395 -10.52 14.77 -0.58
C PHE A 395 -11.24 13.70 -1.39
N SER A 396 -10.48 13.03 -2.26
CA SER A 396 -10.95 12.06 -3.24
C SER A 396 -11.94 11.05 -2.64
N HIS A 397 -13.10 10.91 -3.27
CA HIS A 397 -14.19 9.97 -2.88
C HIS A 397 -14.75 10.12 -1.46
N THR A 398 -14.58 11.29 -0.83
CA THR A 398 -15.09 11.55 0.52
C THR A 398 -16.00 12.80 0.52
N PRO A 399 -16.83 12.99 1.55
CA PRO A 399 -17.53 14.25 1.76
C PRO A 399 -16.63 15.36 2.33
N TYR A 400 -15.36 15.08 2.64
CA TYR A 400 -14.51 15.97 3.41
C TYR A 400 -13.84 17.04 2.56
N THR A 401 -14.05 18.28 2.98
CA THR A 401 -13.11 19.39 2.74
C THR A 401 -12.12 19.47 3.90
N PHE A 402 -11.06 20.26 3.76
CA PHE A 402 -10.12 20.46 4.87
C PHE A 402 -10.81 20.97 6.15
N PRO A 403 -11.66 22.02 6.13
CA PRO A 403 -12.41 22.43 7.34
C PRO A 403 -13.30 21.32 7.89
N LYS A 404 -13.97 20.55 7.03
CA LYS A 404 -14.88 19.48 7.49
C LYS A 404 -14.11 18.34 8.17
N LEU A 405 -12.95 17.97 7.64
CA LEU A 405 -12.07 16.98 8.26
C LEU A 405 -11.68 17.40 9.68
N ILE A 406 -11.30 18.67 9.87
CA ILE A 406 -10.93 19.20 11.19
C ILE A 406 -12.09 19.07 12.19
N GLU A 407 -13.33 19.39 11.79
CA GLU A 407 -14.51 19.22 12.65
C GLU A 407 -14.72 17.76 13.06
N VAL A 408 -14.55 16.83 12.12
CA VAL A 408 -14.71 15.38 12.38
C VAL A 408 -13.61 14.88 13.30
N CYS A 409 -12.35 15.26 13.07
CA CYS A 409 -11.24 14.93 13.97
C CYS A 409 -11.47 15.49 15.38
N GLU A 410 -11.99 16.70 15.53
CA GLU A 410 -12.34 17.26 16.85
C GLU A 410 -13.41 16.43 17.56
N LYS A 411 -14.46 16.03 16.83
CA LYS A 411 -15.51 15.14 17.36
C LYS A 411 -14.92 13.80 17.80
N LEU A 412 -14.05 13.20 16.99
CA LEU A 412 -13.44 11.90 17.28
C LEU A 412 -12.50 11.95 18.47
N VAL A 413 -11.67 12.99 18.63
CA VAL A 413 -10.79 13.08 19.81
C VAL A 413 -11.57 13.22 21.11
N ARG A 414 -12.69 13.97 21.11
CA ARG A 414 -13.56 14.09 22.29
C ARG A 414 -14.08 12.72 22.72
N GLN A 415 -14.45 11.88 21.75
CA GLN A 415 -14.87 10.50 22.01
C GLN A 415 -13.69 9.63 22.49
N ALA A 416 -12.52 9.72 21.85
CA ALA A 416 -11.34 8.95 22.20
C ALA A 416 -10.88 9.24 23.64
N VAL A 417 -10.83 10.51 24.04
CA VAL A 417 -10.47 10.95 25.40
C VAL A 417 -11.42 10.36 26.43
N VAL A 418 -12.74 10.47 26.22
CA VAL A 418 -13.74 9.93 27.16
C VAL A 418 -13.67 8.41 27.21
N ARG A 419 -13.56 7.73 26.06
CA ARG A 419 -13.45 6.26 25.98
C ARG A 419 -12.23 5.74 26.74
N ALA A 420 -11.13 6.48 26.74
CA ALA A 420 -9.92 6.13 27.48
C ALA A 420 -10.02 6.37 29.00
N GLY A 421 -11.16 6.87 29.51
CA GLY A 421 -11.34 7.25 30.92
C GLY A 421 -10.92 8.70 31.23
N GLY A 422 -10.65 9.49 30.19
CA GLY A 422 -10.42 10.92 30.30
C GLY A 422 -11.70 11.74 30.34
N ARG A 423 -11.54 13.06 30.30
CA ARG A 423 -12.67 14.00 30.30
C ARG A 423 -12.28 15.32 29.63
N VAL A 424 -13.29 16.11 29.29
CA VAL A 424 -13.13 17.53 28.93
C VAL A 424 -13.52 18.36 30.13
N GLU A 425 -12.64 19.25 30.58
CA GLU A 425 -12.92 20.21 31.66
C GLU A 425 -12.70 21.65 31.16
N LYS A 426 -13.18 22.63 31.93
CA LYS A 426 -12.86 24.04 31.68
C LYS A 426 -11.79 24.51 32.65
N ASP A 427 -10.80 25.25 32.15
CA ASP A 427 -9.82 25.91 32.99
C ASP A 427 -10.38 27.17 33.68
N ALA A 428 -9.54 27.87 34.44
CA ALA A 428 -9.93 29.09 35.15
C ALA A 428 -10.37 30.24 34.21
N ALA A 429 -9.98 30.22 32.94
CA ALA A 429 -10.39 31.17 31.91
C ALA A 429 -11.64 30.70 31.14
N GLY A 430 -12.20 29.55 31.49
CA GLY A 430 -13.37 28.96 30.82
C GLY A 430 -13.04 28.24 29.52
N GLN A 431 -11.75 28.05 29.18
CA GLN A 431 -11.31 27.35 27.97
C GLN A 431 -11.36 25.84 28.19
N GLU A 432 -11.77 25.10 27.18
CA GLU A 432 -11.81 23.63 27.27
C GLU A 432 -10.40 23.04 27.25
N VAL A 433 -10.20 22.03 28.09
CA VAL A 433 -8.95 21.27 28.22
C VAL A 433 -9.29 19.77 28.22
N PHE A 434 -8.59 19.02 27.37
CA PHE A 434 -8.57 17.57 27.44
C PHE A 434 -7.73 17.13 28.64
N VAL A 435 -8.33 16.34 29.53
CA VAL A 435 -7.62 15.62 30.59
C VAL A 435 -7.53 14.17 30.19
N ILE A 436 -6.33 13.76 29.82
CA ILE A 436 -6.03 12.49 29.17
C ILE A 436 -5.32 11.60 30.18
N PRO A 437 -5.85 10.41 30.51
CA PRO A 437 -5.17 9.49 31.41
C PRO A 437 -3.91 8.96 30.73
N ALA A 438 -2.79 9.02 31.44
CA ALA A 438 -1.57 8.36 31.01
C ALA A 438 -1.77 6.84 31.13
N ALA A 439 -1.49 6.13 30.05
CA ALA A 439 -1.55 4.67 30.01
C ALA A 439 -0.29 4.13 29.34
N GLU A 440 0.30 3.10 29.94
CA GLU A 440 1.37 2.35 29.30
C GLU A 440 0.87 1.70 28.00
N PRO A 441 1.60 1.83 26.87
CA PRO A 441 1.27 1.16 25.63
C PRO A 441 1.25 -0.37 25.82
N LYS A 442 0.30 -1.03 25.15
CA LYS A 442 0.15 -2.49 25.10
C LYS A 442 0.32 -2.95 23.66
N PRO A 443 1.55 -3.19 23.19
CA PRO A 443 1.79 -3.61 21.82
C PRO A 443 0.95 -4.80 21.39
N SER A 444 0.66 -4.84 20.09
CA SER A 444 0.10 -6.01 19.44
C SER A 444 0.92 -7.28 19.68
N ARG A 445 0.32 -8.43 19.37
CA ARG A 445 1.07 -9.69 19.34
C ARG A 445 2.16 -9.61 18.27
N LEU A 446 3.34 -10.17 18.55
CA LEU A 446 4.38 -10.38 17.53
C LEU A 446 3.93 -11.42 16.49
N GLU A 447 3.92 -10.99 15.24
CA GLU A 447 3.55 -11.70 14.03
C GLU A 447 4.56 -11.32 12.94
N GLN A 448 4.86 -12.22 12.02
CA GLN A 448 5.87 -12.02 10.97
C GLN A 448 5.39 -12.65 9.66
N CYS A 449 5.62 -11.97 8.53
CA CYS A 449 5.08 -12.39 7.24
C CYS A 449 5.71 -13.68 6.65
N TRP A 450 6.94 -14.04 7.05
CA TRP A 450 7.60 -15.28 6.58
C TRP A 450 7.28 -16.52 7.42
N GLU A 451 6.72 -16.33 8.62
CA GLU A 451 6.20 -17.39 9.49
C GLU A 451 4.85 -16.93 10.05
N PRO A 452 3.84 -16.74 9.19
CA PRO A 452 2.54 -16.24 9.61
C PRO A 452 1.82 -17.26 10.49
N GLY A 453 0.90 -16.77 11.32
CA GLY A 453 0.01 -17.63 12.10
C GLY A 453 -0.96 -18.42 11.21
N PRO A 454 -1.80 -19.28 11.82
CA PRO A 454 -2.89 -19.89 11.08
C PRO A 454 -3.89 -18.82 10.62
N ILE A 455 -4.49 -19.02 9.44
CA ILE A 455 -5.64 -18.23 9.00
C ILE A 455 -6.84 -18.43 9.92
N ALA A 456 -7.74 -17.45 9.95
CA ALA A 456 -9.00 -17.53 10.68
C ALA A 456 -10.10 -18.29 9.90
N ASP A 457 -9.89 -18.55 8.61
CA ASP A 457 -10.90 -19.02 7.64
C ASP A 457 -12.15 -18.11 7.64
N SER A 458 -11.90 -16.80 7.70
CA SER A 458 -12.92 -15.77 7.82
C SER A 458 -13.49 -15.41 6.45
N LYS A 459 -14.80 -15.63 6.27
CA LYS A 459 -15.54 -15.25 5.06
C LYS A 459 -16.70 -14.34 5.41
N PHE A 460 -17.02 -13.39 4.54
CA PHE A 460 -18.23 -12.59 4.67
C PHE A 460 -19.48 -13.47 4.49
N THR A 461 -20.52 -13.21 5.29
CA THR A 461 -21.82 -13.85 5.07
C THR A 461 -22.48 -13.31 3.79
N PRO A 462 -23.50 -13.99 3.23
CA PRO A 462 -24.25 -13.46 2.09
C PRO A 462 -24.81 -12.05 2.33
N GLU A 463 -25.27 -11.75 3.55
CA GLU A 463 -25.81 -10.45 3.94
C GLU A 463 -24.72 -9.37 3.98
N GLU A 464 -23.52 -9.71 4.46
CA GLU A 464 -22.37 -8.81 4.43
C GLU A 464 -21.88 -8.58 3.00
N MET A 465 -21.79 -9.64 2.19
CA MET A 465 -21.45 -9.55 0.78
C MET A 465 -22.42 -8.67 -0.01
N ALA A 466 -23.72 -8.72 0.29
CA ALA A 466 -24.72 -7.87 -0.34
C ALA A 466 -24.51 -6.37 -0.05
N ARG A 467 -23.74 -6.02 0.99
CA ARG A 467 -23.39 -4.64 1.35
C ARG A 467 -22.09 -4.17 0.69
N ILE A 468 -21.30 -5.10 0.15
CA ILE A 468 -20.11 -4.79 -0.65
C ILE A 468 -20.58 -4.54 -2.08
N LYS A 469 -20.66 -3.27 -2.43
CA LYS A 469 -20.97 -2.80 -3.77
C LYS A 469 -19.64 -2.73 -4.53
N PRO A 470 -19.42 -3.59 -5.54
CA PRO A 470 -18.26 -3.40 -6.41
C PRO A 470 -18.35 -1.97 -6.98
N PRO A 471 -17.21 -1.26 -7.06
CA PRO A 471 -17.23 0.09 -7.62
C PRO A 471 -17.79 0.00 -9.04
N PRO A 472 -18.50 1.04 -9.53
CA PRO A 472 -18.69 1.18 -10.96
C PRO A 472 -17.32 1.08 -11.65
N GLU A 473 -17.30 0.46 -12.84
CA GLU A 473 -16.09 0.10 -13.58
C GLU A 473 -14.90 1.07 -13.40
N PRO A 474 -13.67 0.56 -13.29
CA PRO A 474 -12.51 1.34 -12.88
C PRO A 474 -12.32 2.62 -13.70
N ALA A 475 -12.10 3.71 -12.98
CA ALA A 475 -11.71 5.00 -13.54
C ALA A 475 -10.30 4.93 -14.16
N LYS A 476 -10.26 5.10 -15.49
CA LYS A 476 -9.35 5.92 -16.30
C LYS A 476 -7.84 5.62 -16.26
N GLY A 477 -7.30 5.18 -17.40
CA GLY A 477 -5.88 5.33 -17.74
C GLY A 477 -5.44 6.80 -17.80
N LYS A 478 -4.11 7.02 -17.80
CA LYS A 478 -3.46 8.34 -17.86
C LYS A 478 -4.03 9.18 -19.02
N GLY A 479 -4.86 10.19 -18.72
CA GLY A 479 -5.44 11.07 -19.74
C GLY A 479 -6.90 11.51 -19.53
N GLY A 480 -7.60 11.04 -18.49
CA GLY A 480 -8.78 11.75 -17.97
C GLY A 480 -10.09 11.64 -18.76
N GLN A 481 -10.16 10.99 -19.93
CA GLN A 481 -11.44 10.66 -20.58
C GLN A 481 -11.89 9.23 -20.27
N ALA A 482 -13.14 9.11 -19.83
CA ALA A 482 -13.79 7.82 -19.63
C ALA A 482 -14.02 7.16 -21.00
N VAL A 483 -13.38 6.02 -21.25
CA VAL A 483 -13.74 5.20 -22.42
C VAL A 483 -14.87 4.30 -21.99
N ASN A 484 -16.09 4.59 -22.45
CA ASN A 484 -17.19 3.64 -22.37
C ASN A 484 -16.87 2.48 -23.32
N ILE A 485 -16.32 1.39 -22.79
CA ILE A 485 -15.82 0.27 -23.60
C ILE A 485 -16.94 -0.43 -24.36
N GLN A 486 -18.15 -0.48 -23.80
CA GLN A 486 -19.34 -0.97 -24.50
C GLN A 486 -19.68 -0.06 -25.68
N ALA A 487 -19.65 1.26 -25.50
CA ALA A 487 -19.88 2.20 -26.61
C ALA A 487 -18.78 2.10 -27.69
N ALA A 488 -17.54 1.79 -27.31
CA ALA A 488 -16.46 1.50 -28.26
C ALA A 488 -16.73 0.20 -29.03
N LEU A 489 -17.18 -0.85 -28.35
CA LEU A 489 -17.60 -2.10 -29.00
C LEU A 489 -18.74 -1.86 -29.98
N ASP A 490 -19.75 -1.06 -29.63
CA ASP A 490 -20.89 -0.78 -30.49
C ASP A 490 -20.49 -0.11 -31.82
N LYS A 491 -19.33 0.56 -31.87
CA LYS A 491 -18.77 1.14 -33.11
C LYS A 491 -18.14 0.10 -34.04
N VAL A 492 -17.73 -1.05 -33.51
CA VAL A 492 -17.06 -2.12 -34.25
C VAL A 492 -18.00 -3.29 -34.52
N ALA A 493 -18.86 -3.62 -33.56
CA ALA A 493 -19.74 -4.78 -33.56
C ALA A 493 -21.04 -4.48 -32.80
N GLN A 494 -21.98 -3.82 -33.46
CA GLN A 494 -23.26 -3.46 -32.85
C GLN A 494 -24.05 -4.71 -32.39
N GLY A 495 -24.62 -4.63 -31.19
CA GLY A 495 -25.44 -5.71 -30.61
C GLY A 495 -24.63 -6.80 -29.91
N TRP A 496 -23.32 -6.62 -29.78
CA TRP A 496 -22.46 -7.43 -28.93
C TRP A 496 -22.33 -6.77 -27.55
N LYS A 497 -22.12 -7.59 -26.52
CA LYS A 497 -21.83 -7.16 -25.16
C LYS A 497 -20.38 -7.45 -24.84
N ILE A 498 -19.74 -6.59 -24.04
CA ILE A 498 -18.41 -6.86 -23.48
C ILE A 498 -18.49 -7.03 -21.97
N GLU A 499 -17.79 -8.03 -21.46
CA GLU A 499 -17.67 -8.30 -20.04
C GLU A 499 -16.20 -8.57 -19.68
N LYS A 500 -15.82 -8.21 -18.44
CA LYS A 500 -14.50 -8.54 -17.87
C LYS A 500 -13.33 -8.01 -18.72
N CYS A 501 -13.49 -6.83 -19.31
CA CYS A 501 -12.39 -6.12 -19.95
C CYS A 501 -11.56 -5.38 -18.88
N GLY A 502 -10.28 -5.72 -18.76
CA GLY A 502 -9.35 -5.08 -17.82
C GLY A 502 -8.90 -3.70 -18.30
N PRO A 503 -8.56 -2.78 -17.39
CA PRO A 503 -8.19 -1.40 -17.73
C PRO A 503 -6.76 -1.27 -18.28
N ASP A 504 -5.95 -2.32 -18.14
CA ASP A 504 -4.56 -2.31 -18.57
C ASP A 504 -4.45 -2.21 -20.10
N MET A 505 -3.36 -1.59 -20.56
CA MET A 505 -3.10 -1.37 -22.00
C MET A 505 -4.12 -0.48 -22.71
N ASP A 506 -4.88 0.32 -21.96
CA ASP A 506 -5.78 1.36 -22.48
C ASP A 506 -6.83 0.78 -23.46
N PRO A 507 -7.72 -0.12 -23.01
CA PRO A 507 -8.78 -0.65 -23.87
C PRO A 507 -9.69 0.48 -24.37
N GLY A 508 -10.21 0.33 -25.58
CA GLY A 508 -11.03 1.38 -26.20
C GLY A 508 -11.00 1.42 -27.71
N LEU A 509 -11.74 2.36 -28.28
CA LEU A 509 -11.74 2.56 -29.74
C LEU A 509 -10.47 3.30 -30.17
N ARG A 510 -9.81 2.78 -31.20
CA ARG A 510 -8.75 3.45 -31.94
C ARG A 510 -9.30 3.95 -33.26
N ALA A 511 -9.08 5.22 -33.57
CA ALA A 511 -9.41 5.77 -34.88
C ALA A 511 -8.67 4.99 -35.98
N GLU A 512 -7.41 4.65 -35.73
CA GLU A 512 -6.60 3.79 -36.58
C GLU A 512 -5.59 3.00 -35.73
N TRP A 513 -5.38 1.73 -36.07
CA TRP A 513 -4.30 0.90 -35.52
C TRP A 513 -3.92 -0.15 -36.55
N GLY A 514 -2.62 -0.42 -36.74
CA GLY A 514 -2.15 -1.45 -37.68
C GLY A 514 -2.69 -1.28 -39.11
N GLY A 515 -2.93 -0.05 -39.57
CA GLY A 515 -3.49 0.29 -40.89
C GLY A 515 -4.99 0.03 -41.06
N LYS A 516 -5.70 -0.41 -40.00
CA LYS A 516 -7.16 -0.54 -39.98
C LYS A 516 -7.78 0.62 -39.21
N LYS A 517 -8.92 1.10 -39.68
CA LYS A 517 -9.71 2.15 -39.01
C LYS A 517 -10.72 1.52 -38.06
N SER A 518 -11.13 2.26 -37.02
CA SER A 518 -12.16 1.84 -36.06
C SER A 518 -11.85 0.49 -35.40
N VAL A 519 -10.71 0.42 -34.72
CA VAL A 519 -10.24 -0.82 -34.08
C VAL A 519 -10.57 -0.79 -32.60
N LEU A 520 -11.26 -1.80 -32.09
CA LEU A 520 -11.50 -1.97 -30.65
C LEU A 520 -10.28 -2.62 -30.00
N ALA A 521 -9.68 -1.98 -29.01
CA ALA A 521 -8.71 -2.60 -28.11
C ALA A 521 -9.43 -3.17 -26.88
N THR A 522 -9.13 -4.40 -26.52
CA THR A 522 -9.60 -5.07 -25.29
C THR A 522 -8.41 -5.67 -24.56
N HIS A 523 -8.54 -5.87 -23.25
CA HIS A 523 -7.55 -6.56 -22.45
C HIS A 523 -8.27 -7.50 -21.47
N PRO A 524 -7.75 -8.68 -21.14
CA PRO A 524 -8.34 -9.52 -20.10
C PRO A 524 -8.36 -8.79 -18.76
N LEU A 525 -9.29 -9.15 -17.86
CA LEU A 525 -9.43 -8.48 -16.56
C LEU A 525 -8.21 -8.67 -15.66
N ASN A 526 -7.72 -9.91 -15.59
CA ASN A 526 -6.56 -10.31 -14.80
C ASN A 526 -5.98 -11.63 -15.36
N ARG A 527 -4.91 -12.13 -14.74
CA ARG A 527 -4.18 -13.35 -15.16
C ARG A 527 -5.06 -14.57 -15.36
N ASP A 528 -6.16 -14.67 -14.63
CA ASP A 528 -7.03 -15.84 -14.59
C ASP A 528 -8.40 -15.57 -15.26
N THR A 529 -8.68 -14.32 -15.63
CA THR A 529 -10.00 -13.88 -16.10
C THR A 529 -9.92 -13.22 -17.47
N ALA A 530 -10.40 -13.95 -18.48
CA ALA A 530 -10.51 -13.50 -19.85
C ALA A 530 -11.52 -12.35 -20.05
N CYS A 531 -11.27 -11.51 -21.05
CA CYS A 531 -12.27 -10.56 -21.56
C CYS A 531 -13.17 -11.29 -22.57
N VAL A 532 -14.48 -11.07 -22.48
CA VAL A 532 -15.46 -11.81 -23.27
C VAL A 532 -16.36 -10.85 -24.04
N LEU A 533 -16.44 -11.02 -25.35
CA LEU A 533 -17.43 -10.40 -26.21
C LEU A 533 -18.54 -11.41 -26.50
N SER A 534 -19.80 -11.11 -26.23
CA SER A 534 -20.89 -12.06 -26.38
C SER A 534 -22.11 -11.51 -27.11
N ARG A 535 -22.83 -12.37 -27.83
CA ARG A 535 -24.08 -12.03 -28.51
C ARG A 535 -24.98 -13.26 -28.68
N GLN A 536 -26.29 -13.06 -28.56
CA GLN A 536 -27.27 -14.06 -29.00
C GLN A 536 -27.45 -13.93 -30.52
N VAL A 537 -27.21 -15.03 -31.25
CA VAL A 537 -27.25 -15.07 -32.71
C VAL A 537 -28.31 -16.05 -33.17
N ASP A 538 -29.32 -15.56 -33.88
CA ASP A 538 -30.27 -16.40 -34.60
C ASP A 538 -29.62 -16.93 -35.88
N VAL A 539 -29.41 -18.24 -35.96
CA VAL A 539 -28.81 -18.88 -37.12
C VAL A 539 -29.93 -19.40 -38.02
N PRO A 540 -30.14 -18.84 -39.23
CA PRO A 540 -31.27 -19.22 -40.07
C PRO A 540 -31.24 -20.69 -40.50
N ALA A 541 -32.41 -21.33 -40.57
CA ALA A 541 -32.53 -22.67 -41.11
C ALA A 541 -32.17 -22.68 -42.61
N GLY A 542 -31.42 -23.70 -43.05
CA GLY A 542 -31.12 -23.91 -44.47
C GLY A 542 -30.15 -22.92 -45.12
N LYS A 543 -29.51 -22.03 -44.34
CA LYS A 543 -28.47 -21.11 -44.81
C LYS A 543 -27.13 -21.42 -44.16
N LYS A 544 -26.04 -21.07 -44.84
CA LYS A 544 -24.70 -21.15 -44.25
C LYS A 544 -24.42 -19.85 -43.49
N THR A 545 -24.24 -19.94 -42.18
CA THR A 545 -23.90 -18.77 -41.34
C THR A 545 -22.44 -18.83 -40.92
N VAL A 546 -21.70 -17.76 -41.21
CA VAL A 546 -20.28 -17.61 -40.89
C VAL A 546 -20.08 -16.38 -40.02
N LEU A 547 -19.35 -16.55 -38.92
CA LEU A 547 -18.80 -15.46 -38.12
C LEU A 547 -17.38 -15.16 -38.62
N ARG A 548 -17.19 -13.98 -39.21
CA ARG A 548 -15.88 -13.48 -39.63
C ARG A 548 -15.27 -12.60 -38.54
N LEU A 549 -14.02 -12.86 -38.21
CA LEU A 549 -13.21 -12.12 -37.25
C LEU A 549 -11.95 -11.61 -37.93
N VAL A 550 -11.60 -10.35 -37.69
CA VAL A 550 -10.29 -9.78 -38.04
C VAL A 550 -9.69 -9.21 -36.75
N VAL A 551 -8.66 -9.88 -36.22
CA VAL A 551 -8.10 -9.60 -34.89
C VAL A 551 -6.57 -9.62 -34.90
N ALA A 552 -5.94 -8.85 -34.02
CA ALA A 552 -4.50 -8.80 -33.82
C ALA A 552 -4.16 -8.71 -32.32
N ASN A 553 -2.89 -8.91 -31.98
CA ASN A 553 -2.37 -8.77 -30.61
C ASN A 553 -1.47 -7.52 -30.47
N ASP A 554 -1.14 -7.14 -29.23
CA ASP A 554 -0.05 -6.18 -28.99
C ASP A 554 1.29 -6.77 -29.47
N PRO A 555 2.13 -6.02 -30.21
CA PRO A 555 3.38 -6.54 -30.77
C PRO A 555 4.37 -7.12 -29.76
N ARG A 556 4.21 -6.84 -28.46
CA ARG A 556 5.08 -7.33 -27.38
C ARG A 556 4.58 -8.62 -26.74
N GLY A 557 3.39 -9.09 -27.11
CA GLY A 557 2.71 -10.20 -26.45
C GLY A 557 2.00 -11.13 -27.41
N ASP A 558 1.06 -11.90 -26.88
CA ASP A 558 0.07 -12.70 -27.59
C ASP A 558 -1.16 -12.86 -26.70
N PHE A 559 -2.19 -13.53 -27.22
CA PHE A 559 -3.31 -14.04 -26.45
C PHE A 559 -3.93 -15.25 -27.17
N ASP A 560 -4.74 -16.04 -26.47
CA ASP A 560 -5.54 -17.11 -27.09
C ASP A 560 -6.91 -16.56 -27.49
N LEU A 561 -7.22 -16.55 -28.79
CA LEU A 561 -8.57 -16.35 -29.29
C LEU A 561 -9.34 -17.66 -29.13
N ILE A 562 -10.40 -17.64 -28.31
CA ILE A 562 -11.35 -18.75 -28.22
C ILE A 562 -12.72 -18.29 -28.70
N VAL A 563 -13.34 -19.05 -29.60
CA VAL A 563 -14.71 -18.81 -30.07
C VAL A 563 -15.59 -19.94 -29.60
N ARG A 564 -16.68 -19.60 -28.91
CA ARG A 564 -17.68 -20.56 -28.43
C ARG A 564 -19.05 -20.24 -29.01
N ALA A 565 -19.85 -21.27 -29.26
CA ALA A 565 -21.26 -21.12 -29.58
C ALA A 565 -22.08 -22.19 -28.85
N GLY A 566 -23.16 -21.79 -28.18
CA GLY A 566 -24.00 -22.70 -27.39
C GLY A 566 -23.22 -23.50 -26.34
N GLY A 567 -22.20 -22.88 -25.74
CA GLY A 567 -21.31 -23.51 -24.74
C GLY A 567 -20.22 -24.43 -25.32
N ARG A 568 -20.19 -24.66 -26.64
CA ARG A 568 -19.17 -25.49 -27.31
C ARG A 568 -18.06 -24.62 -27.90
N GLU A 569 -16.80 -25.01 -27.68
CA GLU A 569 -15.65 -24.41 -28.36
C GLU A 569 -15.62 -24.80 -29.84
N LEU A 570 -15.58 -23.79 -30.70
CA LEU A 570 -15.51 -23.93 -32.16
C LEU A 570 -14.11 -23.61 -32.69
N LEU A 571 -13.39 -22.72 -32.01
CA LEU A 571 -12.04 -22.31 -32.35
C LEU A 571 -11.25 -22.02 -31.07
N LYS A 572 -9.98 -22.44 -31.05
CA LYS A 572 -8.96 -21.96 -30.12
C LYS A 572 -7.66 -21.76 -30.88
N LYS A 573 -7.13 -20.54 -30.89
CA LYS A 573 -5.92 -20.19 -31.63
C LYS A 573 -5.15 -19.07 -30.95
N THR A 574 -3.85 -19.26 -30.76
CA THR A 574 -2.97 -18.20 -30.26
C THR A 574 -2.75 -17.15 -31.35
N VAL A 575 -3.01 -15.89 -31.03
CA VAL A 575 -2.81 -14.72 -31.89
C VAL A 575 -1.48 -14.08 -31.52
N ARG A 576 -0.47 -14.25 -32.37
CA ARG A 576 0.86 -13.67 -32.20
C ARG A 576 1.42 -13.20 -33.54
N VAL A 577 1.80 -11.93 -33.62
CA VAL A 577 2.58 -11.39 -34.73
C VAL A 577 4.07 -11.62 -34.50
N ASN A 578 4.77 -12.17 -35.48
CA ASN A 578 6.22 -12.34 -35.43
C ASN A 578 6.93 -11.02 -35.70
N ALA A 579 8.01 -10.74 -34.96
CA ALA A 579 8.82 -9.54 -35.16
C ALA A 579 9.35 -9.47 -36.60
N GLY A 580 9.02 -8.38 -37.32
CA GLY A 580 9.49 -8.11 -38.68
C GLY A 580 8.48 -8.40 -39.81
N ASP A 581 7.28 -8.90 -39.49
CA ASP A 581 6.22 -9.17 -40.49
C ASP A 581 4.97 -8.32 -40.21
N GLU A 582 5.06 -7.01 -40.51
CA GLU A 582 3.92 -6.10 -40.31
C GLU A 582 2.73 -6.40 -41.25
N ALA A 583 2.96 -7.11 -42.35
CA ALA A 583 1.93 -7.51 -43.31
C ALA A 583 1.03 -8.63 -42.76
N ALA A 584 1.57 -9.52 -41.93
CA ALA A 584 0.84 -10.60 -41.26
C ALA A 584 0.19 -10.20 -39.92
N ARG A 585 0.09 -8.90 -39.61
CA ARG A 585 -0.39 -8.39 -38.30
C ARG A 585 -1.80 -8.86 -37.94
N TRP A 586 -2.65 -9.04 -38.94
CA TRP A 586 -4.08 -9.30 -38.76
C TRP A 586 -4.39 -10.77 -39.04
N LEU A 587 -4.89 -11.46 -38.02
CA LEU A 587 -5.49 -12.77 -38.17
C LEU A 587 -6.93 -12.61 -38.68
N THR A 588 -7.26 -13.27 -39.78
CA THR A 588 -8.64 -13.39 -40.28
C THR A 588 -9.14 -14.81 -40.08
N GLU A 589 -10.25 -14.98 -39.38
CA GLU A 589 -10.88 -16.28 -39.11
C GLU A 589 -12.35 -16.26 -39.51
N ASP A 590 -12.77 -17.28 -40.23
CA ASP A 590 -14.16 -17.53 -40.61
C ASP A 590 -14.65 -18.76 -39.86
N VAL A 591 -15.48 -18.56 -38.84
CA VAL A 591 -16.02 -19.63 -37.98
C VAL A 591 -17.42 -20.02 -38.46
N ASP A 592 -17.60 -21.28 -38.84
CA ASP A 592 -18.87 -21.82 -39.30
C ASP A 592 -19.84 -22.06 -38.13
N LEU A 593 -21.00 -21.40 -38.17
CA LEU A 593 -22.08 -21.53 -37.19
C LEU A 593 -23.22 -22.43 -37.67
N SER A 594 -23.10 -23.09 -38.83
CA SER A 594 -24.17 -23.88 -39.45
C SER A 594 -24.62 -25.07 -38.61
N ALA A 595 -23.80 -25.55 -37.67
CA ALA A 595 -24.18 -26.54 -36.65
C ALA A 595 -25.29 -26.04 -35.69
N PHE A 596 -25.64 -24.76 -35.77
CA PHE A 596 -26.71 -24.13 -35.00
C PHE A 596 -27.87 -23.66 -35.88
N ALA A 597 -27.91 -24.03 -37.16
CA ALA A 597 -28.99 -23.64 -38.07
C ALA A 597 -30.38 -24.00 -37.51
N GLY A 598 -31.30 -23.04 -37.59
CA GLY A 598 -32.67 -23.15 -37.09
C GLY A 598 -32.87 -22.86 -35.60
N ARG A 599 -31.83 -22.40 -34.87
CA ARG A 599 -31.94 -22.02 -33.45
C ARG A 599 -31.09 -20.79 -33.12
N THR A 600 -31.38 -20.18 -31.98
CA THR A 600 -30.55 -19.13 -31.38
C THR A 600 -29.37 -19.75 -30.64
N ALA A 601 -28.17 -19.23 -30.86
CA ALA A 601 -26.95 -19.64 -30.17
C ALA A 601 -26.29 -18.45 -29.46
N ALA A 602 -25.91 -18.65 -28.20
CA ALA A 602 -25.03 -17.73 -27.48
C ALA A 602 -23.61 -17.88 -28.04
N VAL A 603 -23.11 -16.85 -28.71
CA VAL A 603 -21.77 -16.80 -29.29
C VAL A 603 -20.87 -15.96 -28.40
N GLU A 604 -19.68 -16.46 -28.08
CA GLU A 604 -18.67 -15.81 -27.25
C GLU A 604 -17.33 -15.74 -27.97
N LEU A 605 -16.68 -14.58 -27.95
CA LEU A 605 -15.30 -14.35 -28.37
C LEU A 605 -14.49 -14.03 -27.12
N VAL A 606 -13.52 -14.87 -26.82
CA VAL A 606 -12.76 -14.81 -25.58
C VAL A 606 -11.35 -14.37 -25.91
N ASN A 607 -10.94 -13.24 -25.36
CA ASN A 607 -9.54 -12.82 -25.27
C ASN A 607 -8.94 -13.48 -24.01
N GLN A 608 -8.39 -14.68 -24.17
CA GLN A 608 -7.85 -15.50 -23.09
C GLN A 608 -6.36 -15.19 -22.88
N PRO A 609 -5.92 -14.81 -21.66
CA PRO A 609 -4.52 -14.59 -21.39
C PRO A 609 -3.72 -15.89 -21.44
N THR A 610 -2.49 -15.85 -21.98
CA THR A 610 -1.59 -17.02 -22.09
C THR A 610 -0.42 -16.97 -21.11
N GLY A 611 0.10 -15.78 -20.80
CA GLY A 611 1.29 -15.59 -19.95
C GLY A 611 1.35 -14.26 -19.21
N TRP A 612 0.29 -13.46 -19.29
CA TRP A 612 0.18 -12.10 -18.75
C TRP A 612 1.28 -11.15 -19.24
N THR A 613 1.65 -11.29 -20.51
CA THR A 613 2.72 -10.49 -21.13
C THR A 613 2.15 -9.75 -22.34
N PHE A 614 1.55 -8.58 -22.08
CA PHE A 614 0.93 -7.73 -23.11
C PHE A 614 -0.23 -8.40 -23.87
N GLU A 615 -1.30 -8.76 -23.15
CA GLU A 615 -2.43 -9.59 -23.64
C GLU A 615 -3.54 -8.80 -24.35
N ALA A 616 -3.23 -7.60 -24.87
CA ALA A 616 -4.25 -6.80 -25.54
C ALA A 616 -4.62 -7.42 -26.90
N ALA A 617 -5.93 -7.52 -27.15
CA ALA A 617 -6.50 -7.89 -28.45
C ALA A 617 -7.08 -6.66 -29.15
N TYR A 618 -6.78 -6.53 -30.45
CA TYR A 618 -7.23 -5.47 -31.33
C TYR A 618 -8.19 -6.05 -32.37
N TRP A 619 -9.47 -5.66 -32.31
CA TRP A 619 -10.54 -6.16 -33.17
C TRP A 619 -10.87 -5.14 -34.26
N ALA A 620 -10.63 -5.50 -35.53
CA ALA A 620 -10.96 -4.66 -36.68
C ALA A 620 -12.28 -5.06 -37.35
N GLU A 621 -12.71 -6.32 -37.21
CA GLU A 621 -13.99 -6.80 -37.75
C GLU A 621 -14.54 -7.92 -36.88
N ILE A 622 -15.82 -7.82 -36.55
CA ILE A 622 -16.64 -8.90 -35.98
C ILE A 622 -17.96 -8.86 -36.73
N SER A 623 -18.10 -9.71 -37.75
CA SER A 623 -19.25 -9.68 -38.66
C SER A 623 -19.88 -11.06 -38.84
N LEU A 624 -21.21 -11.09 -39.00
CA LEU A 624 -21.98 -12.29 -39.26
C LEU A 624 -22.54 -12.22 -40.67
N LYS A 625 -22.35 -13.27 -41.46
CA LYS A 625 -22.92 -13.42 -42.80
C LYS A 625 -23.71 -14.71 -42.87
N SER A 626 -24.94 -14.64 -43.38
CA SER A 626 -25.75 -15.81 -43.67
C SER A 626 -26.08 -15.81 -45.14
N GLU A 627 -25.57 -16.81 -45.86
CA GLU A 627 -25.76 -16.97 -47.31
C GLU A 627 -26.73 -18.12 -47.59
#